data_AF-A0A925D0S2-F1
#
_entry.id   AF-A0A925D0S2-F1
#
_cell.length_a   1.000
_cell.length_b   1.000
_cell.length_c   1.000
_cell.angle_alpha   90.00
_cell.angle_beta   90.00
_cell.angle_gamma   90.00
#
_symmetry.space_group_name_H-M   'P 1'
#
loop_
_entity.id
_entity.type
_entity.pdbx_description
1 polymer ?
#
loop_
_entity_poly.entity_id
_entity_poly.type
_entity_poly.pdbx_seq_one_letter_code
_entity_poly.pdbx_strand_id
1 'polypeptide(L)'
;KVKITLTRRGDDKQPVDVKFKKLPAGVTGPEKTTFAPDQNEMEIELSAAADAAKGNFTELAVTATTKYAAQDVTVDSPNVAIETK
;
A
#
# COMPACT_ATOMS: atom_id res chain seq x y z
N LYS A 1 -4.20 10.82 3.95
CA LYS A 1 -2.95 10.03 4.14
C LYS A 1 -3.31 8.64 4.64
N VAL A 2 -2.62 7.61 4.19
CA VAL A 2 -2.79 6.22 4.63
C VAL A 2 -1.48 5.75 5.24
N LYS A 3 -1.53 5.22 6.47
CA LYS A 3 -0.37 4.60 7.12
C LYS A 3 -0.30 3.14 6.72
N ILE A 4 0.86 2.72 6.21
CA ILE A 4 1.16 1.33 5.89
C ILE A 4 2.19 0.83 6.91
N THR A 5 1.92 -0.33 7.49
CA THR A 5 2.81 -1.03 8.43
C THR A 5 3.20 -2.39 7.86
N LEU A 6 4.48 -2.73 7.95
CA LEU A 6 5.05 -3.99 7.50
C LEU A 6 5.46 -4.84 8.69
N THR A 7 5.02 -6.10 8.70
CA THR A 7 5.55 -7.12 9.59
C THR A 7 6.52 -8.00 8.81
N ARG A 8 7.80 -7.92 9.12
CA ARG A 8 8.85 -8.73 8.48
C ARG A 8 9.02 -10.05 9.23
N ARG A 9 9.25 -11.12 8.47
CA ARG A 9 9.58 -12.44 9.02
C ARG A 9 10.93 -12.88 8.45
N GLY A 10 11.80 -13.39 9.32
CA GLY A 10 13.19 -13.71 8.98
C GLY A 10 14.15 -12.54 9.18
N ASP A 11 15.44 -12.85 9.12
CA ASP A 11 16.51 -11.91 9.44
C ASP A 11 17.04 -11.15 8.20
N ASP A 12 16.69 -11.62 7.00
CA ASP A 12 17.06 -10.97 5.74
C ASP A 12 16.11 -9.80 5.43
N LYS A 13 16.57 -8.60 5.77
CA LYS A 13 15.83 -7.36 5.54
C LYS A 13 16.03 -6.89 4.10
N GLN A 14 15.14 -7.35 3.22
CA GLN A 14 15.10 -6.88 1.83
C GLN A 14 14.20 -5.63 1.68
N PRO A 15 14.45 -4.76 0.69
CA PRO A 15 13.52 -3.69 0.37
C PRO A 15 12.16 -4.27 -0.04
N VAL A 16 11.08 -3.56 0.30
CA VAL A 16 9.71 -3.99 0.00
C VAL A 16 9.03 -2.96 -0.89
N ASP A 17 8.62 -3.39 -2.06
CA ASP A 17 7.83 -2.58 -2.98
C ASP A 17 6.35 -2.74 -2.69
N VAL A 18 5.65 -1.62 -2.48
CA VAL A 18 4.22 -1.58 -2.21
C VAL A 18 3.51 -0.85 -3.34
N LYS A 19 2.38 -1.41 -3.78
CA LYS A 19 1.47 -0.80 -4.75
C LYS A 19 0.04 -0.82 -4.22
N PHE A 20 -0.70 0.26 -4.44
CA PHE A 20 -2.13 0.29 -4.13
C PHE A 20 -2.92 -0.55 -5.12
N LYS A 21 -3.99 -1.17 -4.62
CA LYS A 21 -4.91 -2.01 -5.37
C LYS A 21 -6.34 -1.58 -5.01
N LYS A 22 -7.22 -1.61 -6.01
CA LYS A 22 -8.62 -1.18 -5.87
C LYS A 22 -8.78 0.23 -5.28
N LEU A 23 -7.98 1.18 -5.79
CA LEU A 23 -8.21 2.59 -5.50
C LEU A 23 -9.59 2.99 -6.05
N PRO A 24 -10.38 3.77 -5.30
CA PRO A 24 -11.64 4.31 -5.79
C PRO A 24 -11.46 5.14 -7.05
N ALA A 25 -12.50 5.21 -7.89
CA ALA A 25 -12.50 6.11 -9.04
C ALA A 25 -12.29 7.56 -8.57
N GLY A 26 -11.31 8.24 -9.18
CA GLY A 26 -10.90 9.60 -8.81
C GLY A 26 -9.92 9.70 -7.64
N VAL A 27 -9.51 8.59 -7.01
CA VAL A 27 -8.45 8.59 -6.00
C VAL A 27 -7.15 8.05 -6.60
N THR A 28 -6.07 8.80 -6.47
CA THR A 28 -4.73 8.46 -6.94
C THR A 28 -3.73 8.43 -5.79
N GLY A 29 -2.65 7.70 -5.99
CA GLY A 29 -1.49 7.64 -5.10
C GLY A 29 -0.22 7.40 -5.90
N PRO A 30 0.95 7.30 -5.25
CA PRO A 30 2.17 6.92 -5.95
C PRO A 30 2.04 5.54 -6.60
N GLU A 31 2.57 5.39 -7.80
CA GLU A 31 2.50 4.13 -8.58
C GLU A 31 3.21 2.97 -7.88
N LYS A 32 4.31 3.29 -7.18
CA LYS A 32 5.09 2.36 -6.38
C LYS A 32 5.70 3.12 -5.21
N THR A 33 5.79 2.46 -4.07
CA THR A 33 6.49 2.97 -2.90
C THR A 33 7.41 1.90 -2.35
N THR A 34 8.69 2.22 -2.18
CA THR A 34 9.68 1.25 -1.69
C THR A 34 10.03 1.56 -0.24
N PHE A 35 9.83 0.58 0.63
CA PHE A 35 10.32 0.59 2.00
C PHE A 35 11.77 0.12 1.99
N ALA A 36 12.65 0.90 2.60
CA ALA A 36 14.02 0.46 2.85
C ALA A 36 14.04 -0.81 3.73
N PRO A 37 15.12 -1.62 3.68
CA PRO A 37 15.32 -2.79 4.55
C PRO A 37 14.90 -2.63 6.01
N ASP A 38 15.26 -1.51 6.62
CA ASP A 38 15.00 -1.22 8.04
C ASP A 38 13.73 -0.40 8.27
N GLN A 39 13.01 -0.04 7.21
CA GLN A 39 11.77 0.72 7.31
C GLN A 39 10.57 -0.23 7.34
N ASN A 40 9.76 -0.07 8.38
CA ASN A 40 8.55 -0.88 8.61
C ASN A 40 7.27 -0.06 8.56
N GLU A 41 7.36 1.27 8.55
CA GLU A 41 6.19 2.14 8.51
C GLU A 41 6.42 3.28 7.52
N MET A 42 5.36 3.66 6.80
CA MET A 42 5.35 4.82 5.94
C MET A 42 3.94 5.39 5.85
N GLU A 43 3.83 6.71 5.86
CA GLU A 43 2.60 7.40 5.50
C GLU A 43 2.66 7.77 4.02
N ILE A 44 1.60 7.40 3.30
CA ILE A 44 1.45 7.74 1.90
C ILE A 44 0.28 8.70 1.73
N GLU A 45 0.52 9.77 0.98
CA GLU A 45 -0.53 10.70 0.59
C GLU A 45 -1.30 10.16 -0.60
N LEU A 46 -2.63 10.18 -0.48
CA LEU A 46 -3.56 9.88 -1.56
C LEU A 46 -4.24 11.18 -1.96
N SER A 47 -4.41 11.38 -3.26
CA SER A 47 -5.05 12.55 -3.84
C SER A 47 -6.42 12.15 -4.38
N ALA A 48 -7.47 12.85 -3.97
CA ALA A 48 -8.80 12.70 -4.54
C ALA A 48 -9.08 13.84 -5.52
N ALA A 49 -9.53 13.49 -6.73
CA ALA A 49 -10.04 14.45 -7.70
C ALA A 49 -11.31 15.12 -7.16
N ALA A 50 -11.60 16.34 -7.62
CA ALA A 50 -12.76 17.10 -7.16
C ALA A 50 -14.10 16.43 -7.50
N ASP A 51 -14.12 15.57 -8.52
CA ASP A 51 -15.25 14.78 -9.00
C ASP A 51 -15.19 13.31 -8.53
N ALA A 52 -14.26 12.96 -7.63
CA ALA A 52 -14.19 11.63 -7.05
C ALA A 52 -15.55 11.30 -6.39
N ALA A 53 -16.05 10.10 -6.66
CA ALA A 53 -17.32 9.66 -6.10
C ALA A 53 -17.26 9.71 -4.58
N LYS A 54 -18.23 10.38 -3.97
CA LYS A 54 -18.36 10.49 -2.51
C LYS A 54 -18.94 9.20 -1.95
N GLY A 55 -18.36 8.70 -0.88
CA GLY A 55 -18.89 7.51 -0.21
C GLY A 55 -17.82 6.67 0.48
N ASN A 56 -18.27 5.52 0.96
CA ASN A 56 -17.44 4.54 1.67
C ASN A 56 -16.94 3.47 0.70
N PHE A 57 -15.64 3.43 0.47
CA PHE A 57 -14.98 2.41 -0.34
C PHE A 57 -14.25 1.43 0.57
N THR A 58 -14.72 0.18 0.61
CA THR A 58 -14.25 -0.84 1.57
C THR A 58 -13.25 -1.82 1.00
N GLU A 59 -12.83 -1.63 -0.25
CA GLU A 59 -11.99 -2.58 -0.97
C GLU A 59 -10.53 -2.15 -1.15
N LEU A 60 -10.15 -0.97 -0.65
CA LEU A 60 -8.78 -0.49 -0.80
C LEU A 60 -7.82 -1.49 -0.16
N ALA A 61 -6.78 -1.91 -0.89
CA ALA A 61 -5.73 -2.78 -0.38
C ALA A 61 -4.39 -2.34 -0.93
N VAL A 62 -3.32 -2.91 -0.38
CA VAL A 62 -1.97 -2.78 -0.94
C VAL A 62 -1.35 -4.14 -1.16
N THR A 63 -0.59 -4.26 -2.24
CA THR A 63 0.22 -5.44 -2.55
C THR A 63 1.67 -5.10 -2.24
N ALA A 64 2.27 -5.85 -1.32
CA ALA A 64 3.68 -5.77 -0.97
C ALA A 64 4.46 -6.88 -1.69
N THR A 65 5.60 -6.55 -2.28
CA THR A 65 6.51 -7.49 -2.94
C THR A 65 7.92 -7.31 -2.39
N THR A 66 8.53 -8.38 -1.96
CA THR A 66 9.91 -8.44 -1.44
C THR A 66 10.63 -9.63 -2.05
N LYS A 67 11.94 -9.73 -1.85
CA LYS A 67 12.69 -10.94 -2.17
C LYS A 67 13.03 -11.74 -0.91
N TYR A 68 13.07 -13.06 -1.05
CA TYR A 68 13.63 -13.98 -0.07
C TYR A 68 14.28 -15.15 -0.80
N ALA A 69 15.53 -15.46 -0.50
CA ALA A 69 16.30 -16.51 -1.20
C ALA A 69 16.26 -16.40 -2.75
N ALA A 70 16.37 -15.17 -3.26
CA ALA A 70 16.27 -14.81 -4.69
C ALA A 70 14.90 -15.07 -5.37
N GLN A 71 13.87 -15.43 -4.61
CA GLN A 71 12.50 -15.55 -5.09
C GLN A 71 11.67 -14.35 -4.66
N ASP A 72 10.73 -13.94 -5.51
CA ASP A 72 9.78 -12.90 -5.17
C ASP A 72 8.70 -13.47 -4.23
N VAL A 73 8.43 -12.74 -3.15
CA VAL A 73 7.38 -13.00 -2.19
C VAL A 73 6.39 -11.85 -2.24
N THR A 74 5.14 -12.15 -2.56
CA THR A 74 4.07 -11.16 -2.66
C THR A 74 3.00 -11.42 -1.60
N VAL A 75 2.54 -10.36 -0.93
CA VAL A 75 1.50 -10.40 0.09
C VAL A 75 0.54 -9.24 -0.11
N ASP A 76 -0.76 -9.52 -0.11
CA ASP A 76 -1.80 -8.50 -0.09
C ASP A 76 -2.19 -8.15 1.36
N SER A 77 -2.43 -6.87 1.64
CA SER A 77 -3.01 -6.43 2.91
C SER A 77 -4.48 -6.84 3.02
N PRO A 78 -5.05 -6.87 4.24
CA PRO A 78 -6.49 -6.80 4.40
C PRO A 78 -7.06 -5.56 3.70
N ASN A 79 -8.33 -5.63 3.32
CA ASN A 79 -9.03 -4.47 2.77
C ASN A 79 -9.26 -3.43 3.88
N VAL A 80 -9.16 -2.15 3.51
CA VAL A 80 -9.43 -1.02 4.38
C VAL A 80 -10.53 -0.15 3.78
N ALA A 81 -11.37 0.41 4.66
CA ALA A 81 -12.38 1.38 4.27
C ALA A 81 -11.78 2.79 4.20
N ILE A 82 -12.06 3.51 3.11
CA ILE A 82 -11.79 4.94 2.98
C ILE A 82 -13.07 5.68 2.62
N GLU A 83 -13.24 6.85 3.23
CA GLU A 83 -14.36 7.75 2.98
C GLU A 83 -13.87 8.97 2.19
N THR A 84 -14.51 9.27 1.07
CA THR A 84 -14.34 10.51 0.32
C THR A 84 -15.50 11.45 0.64
N LYS A 85 -15.19 12.69 1.06
CA LYS A 85 -16.16 13.70 1.49
C LYS A 85 -16.38 14.79 0.45
#